data_AF-A0A5B0E629-F1
#
_entry.id   AF-A0A5B0E629-F1
#
_cell.length_a   1.000
_cell.length_b   1.000
_cell.length_c   1.000
_cell.angle_alpha   90.00
_cell.angle_beta   90.00
_cell.angle_gamma   90.00
#
_symmetry.space_group_name_H-M   'P 1'
#
loop_
_entity.id
_entity.type
_entity.pdbx_description
1 polymer ?
#
loop_
_entity_poly.entity_id
_entity_poly.type
_entity_poly.pdbx_seq_one_letter_code
_entity_poly.pdbx_strand_id
1 'polypeptide(L)'
;MSTPPAGTTKKRMLSRNDYLAPLPIPTGERPQDVLNTIWRKNEVFLDIGNYSIGSAVMVLWPMVLLFALLNYITPDPLIWGGALIIVGIPILLVVQGLFREVPLPVRFNRQRREVCVPRDDGQYWIVPWETVTAAATQHSSVSQAGKATMGLLIIGFENPDPQAKEDNKHFSLGFNCGGGTTAMALWECMRSYMEISPEAVPESRVGVAPYEETQIGSIITDLRKGNLLGVLWGIFCITILGTYLAEKLQDLKLSHPPNLPYPDIIEWSKPLPPEQWAKRSPELEDAIVKRDAELAAQAEQALLMEQS
;
A
#
# COMPACT_ATOMS: atom_id res chain seq x y z
N MET A 1 -13.40 -17.07 -15.38
CA MET A 1 -12.21 -17.93 -15.13
C MET A 1 -12.14 -18.12 -13.63
N SER A 2 -11.96 -19.35 -13.12
CA SER A 2 -11.85 -19.55 -11.67
C SER A 2 -10.60 -18.85 -11.14
N THR A 3 -10.79 -17.99 -10.15
CA THR A 3 -9.71 -17.41 -9.35
C THR A 3 -9.04 -18.56 -8.57
N PRO A 4 -7.71 -18.69 -8.59
CA PRO A 4 -7.02 -19.71 -7.80
C PRO A 4 -7.34 -19.53 -6.30
N PRO A 5 -7.50 -20.61 -5.54
CA PRO A 5 -7.82 -20.52 -4.13
C PRO A 5 -6.67 -19.87 -3.33
N ALA A 6 -7.01 -19.19 -2.24
CA ALA A 6 -6.02 -18.61 -1.34
C ALA A 6 -5.04 -19.65 -0.81
N GLY A 7 -3.79 -19.24 -0.59
CA GLY A 7 -2.68 -20.12 -0.22
C GLY A 7 -2.01 -20.82 -1.41
N THR A 8 -2.52 -20.65 -2.63
CA THR A 8 -1.87 -21.19 -3.84
C THR A 8 -0.70 -20.32 -4.26
N THR A 9 0.46 -20.93 -4.53
CA THR A 9 1.60 -20.25 -5.17
C THR A 9 1.81 -20.78 -6.59
N LYS A 10 1.78 -19.89 -7.59
CA LYS A 10 2.18 -20.20 -8.97
C LYS A 10 3.57 -19.62 -9.24
N LYS A 11 4.57 -20.49 -9.28
CA LYS A 11 5.96 -20.12 -9.61
C LYS A 11 6.28 -20.50 -11.05
N ARG A 12 6.85 -19.56 -11.80
CA ARG A 12 7.48 -19.73 -13.11
C ARG A 12 8.95 -19.34 -13.00
N MET A 13 9.71 -19.53 -14.07
CA MET A 13 11.16 -19.28 -14.10
C MET A 13 11.57 -17.89 -13.57
N LEU A 14 10.82 -16.85 -13.95
CA LEU A 14 11.09 -15.45 -13.61
C LEU A 14 9.90 -14.73 -12.94
N SER A 15 8.87 -15.47 -12.53
CA SER A 15 7.71 -14.88 -11.85
C SER A 15 7.14 -15.78 -10.77
N ARG A 16 6.53 -15.18 -9.76
CA ARG A 16 5.85 -15.86 -8.66
C ARG A 16 4.59 -15.07 -8.34
N ASN A 17 3.46 -15.77 -8.29
CA ASN A 17 2.18 -15.22 -7.86
C ASN A 17 1.70 -16.02 -6.66
N ASP A 18 1.57 -15.37 -5.51
CA ASP A 18 0.97 -15.93 -4.31
C ASP A 18 -0.47 -15.40 -4.21
N TYR A 19 -1.45 -16.28 -4.30
CA TYR A 19 -2.87 -15.93 -4.22
C TYR A 19 -3.27 -15.92 -2.74
N LEU A 20 -3.72 -14.77 -2.26
CA LEU A 20 -3.96 -14.48 -0.84
C LEU A 20 -5.46 -14.46 -0.50
N ALA A 21 -6.31 -14.20 -1.49
CA ALA A 21 -7.77 -14.24 -1.38
C ALA A 21 -8.39 -14.54 -2.77
N PRO A 22 -9.62 -15.07 -2.89
CA PRO A 22 -10.76 -15.03 -1.94
C PRO A 22 -10.63 -15.99 -0.76
N LEU A 23 -11.50 -15.84 0.24
CA LEU A 23 -11.38 -16.46 1.58
C LEU A 23 -10.03 -16.08 2.24
N PRO A 24 -9.91 -14.86 2.80
CA PRO A 24 -8.66 -14.29 3.29
C PRO A 24 -8.00 -15.08 4.45
N ILE A 25 -7.15 -16.04 4.12
CA ILE A 25 -6.38 -16.82 5.12
C ILE A 25 -5.06 -16.13 5.50
N PRO A 26 -4.48 -16.43 6.68
CA PRO A 26 -3.21 -15.87 7.12
C PRO A 26 -2.05 -16.25 6.20
N THR A 27 -1.20 -15.27 5.92
CA THR A 27 0.01 -15.45 5.11
C THR A 27 1.23 -15.90 5.93
N GLY A 28 1.21 -15.65 7.24
CA GLY A 28 2.36 -15.84 8.14
C GLY A 28 3.26 -14.61 8.30
N GLU A 29 3.06 -13.58 7.48
CA GLU A 29 3.80 -12.32 7.57
C GLU A 29 3.19 -11.39 8.63
N ARG A 30 4.00 -10.48 9.16
CA ARG A 30 3.50 -9.42 10.07
C ARG A 30 2.93 -8.26 9.25
N PRO A 31 1.79 -7.67 9.65
CA PRO A 31 1.21 -6.53 8.96
C PRO A 31 2.15 -5.33 8.97
N GLN A 32 2.50 -4.82 7.79
CA GLN A 32 3.38 -3.65 7.61
C GLN A 32 2.88 -2.74 6.49
N ASP A 33 2.53 -1.50 6.84
CA ASP A 33 2.07 -0.49 5.88
C ASP A 33 3.27 0.24 5.25
N VAL A 34 4.00 -0.47 4.40
CA VAL A 34 5.24 0.02 3.78
C VAL A 34 5.05 1.18 2.80
N LEU A 35 3.82 1.42 2.34
CA LEU A 35 3.49 2.48 1.37
C LEU A 35 2.61 3.60 1.96
N ASN A 36 2.36 3.59 3.28
CA ASN A 36 1.44 4.53 3.96
C ASN A 36 0.04 4.55 3.30
N THR A 37 -0.50 3.36 3.02
CA THR A 37 -1.81 3.14 2.40
C THR A 37 -2.96 3.28 3.38
N ILE A 38 -2.72 3.09 4.68
CA ILE A 38 -3.72 3.26 5.73
C ILE A 38 -3.92 4.75 5.94
N TRP A 39 -5.06 5.28 5.51
CA TRP A 39 -5.40 6.70 5.67
C TRP A 39 -6.19 6.97 6.94
N ARG A 40 -7.03 6.02 7.35
CA ARG A 40 -7.79 6.09 8.61
C ARG A 40 -8.03 4.69 9.15
N LYS A 41 -8.05 4.57 10.47
CA LYS A 41 -8.33 3.33 11.18
C LYS A 41 -9.15 3.62 12.44
N ASN A 42 -10.17 2.82 12.70
CA ASN A 42 -10.92 2.79 13.96
C ASN A 42 -11.59 1.41 14.15
N GLU A 43 -12.40 1.26 15.19
CA GLU A 43 -13.12 0.01 15.53
C GLU A 43 -14.13 -0.50 14.49
N VAL A 44 -14.54 0.35 13.56
CA VAL A 44 -15.59 0.06 12.57
C VAL A 44 -15.02 -0.12 11.18
N PHE A 45 -14.18 0.81 10.74
CA PHE A 45 -13.62 0.78 9.39
C PHE A 45 -12.13 1.14 9.27
N LEU A 46 -11.53 0.69 8.16
CA LEU A 46 -10.19 1.00 7.68
C LEU A 46 -10.31 1.62 6.28
N ASP A 47 -9.78 2.83 6.11
CA ASP A 47 -9.68 3.48 4.81
C ASP A 47 -8.30 3.20 4.20
N ILE A 48 -8.29 2.52 3.06
CA ILE A 48 -7.10 2.26 2.26
C ILE A 48 -7.13 3.15 1.03
N GLY A 49 -6.08 3.95 0.84
CA GLY A 49 -5.91 4.78 -0.35
C GLY A 49 -4.59 4.50 -1.06
N ASN A 50 -4.52 4.97 -2.31
CA ASN A 50 -3.34 4.85 -3.15
C ASN A 50 -3.01 6.22 -3.74
N TYR A 51 -2.21 7.00 -3.00
CA TYR A 51 -1.74 8.31 -3.43
C TYR A 51 -0.33 8.55 -2.91
N SER A 52 0.65 8.63 -3.81
CA SER A 52 2.08 8.63 -3.47
C SER A 52 2.85 9.75 -4.19
N ILE A 53 2.36 11.00 -4.07
CA ILE A 53 3.04 12.16 -4.67
C ILE A 53 4.46 12.33 -4.10
N GLY A 54 4.66 12.02 -2.81
CA GLY A 54 5.97 12.04 -2.18
C GLY A 54 6.98 11.08 -2.84
N SER A 55 6.56 9.86 -3.19
CA SER A 55 7.43 8.89 -3.88
C SER A 55 7.85 9.39 -5.27
N ALA A 56 6.95 10.04 -6.00
CA ALA A 56 7.29 10.65 -7.29
C ALA A 56 8.35 11.75 -7.13
N VAL A 57 8.23 12.61 -6.11
CA VAL A 57 9.22 13.64 -5.79
C VAL A 57 10.58 13.01 -5.45
N MET A 58 10.60 11.96 -4.63
CA MET A 58 11.83 11.28 -4.24
C MET A 58 12.56 10.58 -5.39
N VAL A 59 11.84 10.19 -6.45
CA VAL A 59 12.45 9.65 -7.67
C VAL A 59 12.97 10.78 -8.57
N LEU A 60 12.23 11.88 -8.68
CA LEU A 60 12.59 13.00 -9.57
C LEU A 60 13.70 13.89 -9.00
N TRP A 61 13.74 14.11 -7.69
CA TRP A 61 14.67 15.04 -7.07
C TRP A 61 16.16 14.67 -7.29
N PRO A 62 16.60 13.42 -7.10
CA PRO A 62 17.96 13.02 -7.45
C PRO A 62 18.28 13.24 -8.93
N MET A 63 17.30 13.05 -9.82
CA MET A 63 17.46 13.29 -11.25
C MET A 63 17.64 14.79 -11.55
N VAL A 64 16.90 15.67 -10.86
CA VAL A 64 17.10 17.13 -10.95
C VAL A 64 18.52 17.49 -10.56
N LEU A 65 19.02 16.99 -9.42
CA LEU A 65 20.38 17.26 -8.95
C LEU A 65 21.43 16.72 -9.92
N LEU A 66 21.22 15.51 -10.45
CA LEU A 66 22.11 14.89 -11.43
C LEU A 66 22.21 15.75 -12.70
N PHE A 67 21.09 16.13 -13.30
CA PHE A 67 21.10 16.95 -14.52
C PHE A 67 21.65 18.36 -14.27
N ALA A 68 21.40 18.94 -13.09
CA ALA A 68 22.00 20.22 -12.69
C ALA A 68 23.52 20.12 -12.57
N LEU A 69 24.03 19.04 -11.95
CA LEU A 69 25.46 18.77 -11.83
C LEU A 69 26.11 18.52 -13.19
N LEU A 70 25.50 17.70 -14.03
CA LEU A 70 25.99 17.41 -15.38
C LEU A 70 26.07 18.70 -16.22
N ASN A 71 25.06 19.55 -16.15
CA ASN A 71 25.08 20.84 -16.84
C ASN A 71 26.16 21.80 -16.28
N TYR A 72 26.40 21.78 -14.96
CA TYR A 72 27.47 22.58 -14.36
C TYR A 72 28.86 22.15 -14.82
N ILE A 73 29.11 20.84 -14.93
CA ILE A 73 30.40 20.29 -15.36
C ILE A 73 30.58 20.41 -16.88
N THR A 74 29.51 20.19 -17.66
CA THR A 74 29.57 20.17 -19.12
C THR A 74 28.34 20.86 -19.71
N PRO A 75 28.36 22.20 -19.85
CA PRO A 75 27.23 22.94 -20.41
C PRO A 75 27.04 22.59 -21.90
N ASP A 76 26.17 21.64 -22.21
CA ASP A 76 25.90 21.15 -23.57
C ASP A 76 24.37 21.14 -23.85
N PRO A 77 23.89 21.69 -24.98
CA PRO A 77 22.47 21.71 -25.33
C PRO A 77 21.76 20.34 -25.27
N LEU A 78 22.47 19.23 -25.49
CA LEU A 78 21.92 17.88 -25.37
C LEU A 78 21.54 17.55 -23.92
N ILE A 79 22.29 18.02 -22.93
CA ILE A 79 21.96 17.85 -21.50
C ILE A 79 20.68 18.62 -21.16
N TRP A 80 20.49 19.79 -21.76
CA TRP A 80 19.26 20.59 -21.58
C TRP A 80 18.06 19.88 -22.22
N GLY A 81 18.24 19.35 -23.43
CA GLY A 81 17.21 18.55 -24.11
C GLY A 81 16.84 17.29 -23.32
N GLY A 82 17.85 16.58 -22.80
CA GLY A 82 17.67 15.41 -21.93
C GLY A 82 16.96 15.76 -20.62
N ALA A 83 17.37 16.84 -19.96
CA ALA A 83 16.74 17.32 -18.73
C ALA A 83 15.26 17.69 -18.95
N LEU A 84 14.92 18.36 -20.06
CA LEU A 84 13.54 18.70 -20.38
C LEU A 84 12.65 17.45 -20.50
N ILE A 85 13.14 16.39 -21.13
CA ILE A 85 12.37 15.16 -21.36
C ILE A 85 12.32 14.30 -20.09
N ILE A 86 13.47 14.03 -19.48
CA ILE A 86 13.59 13.07 -18.37
C ILE A 86 13.13 13.67 -17.04
N VAL A 87 13.26 14.98 -16.86
CA VAL A 87 12.92 15.67 -15.62
C VAL A 87 11.75 16.63 -15.83
N GLY A 88 11.80 17.46 -16.87
CA GLY A 88 10.77 18.48 -17.14
C GLY A 88 9.37 17.89 -17.35
N ILE A 89 9.21 16.92 -18.27
CA ILE A 89 7.91 16.29 -18.54
C ILE A 89 7.34 15.60 -17.27
N PRO A 90 8.09 14.74 -16.55
CA PRO A 90 7.57 14.16 -15.31
C PRO A 90 7.23 15.19 -14.22
N ILE A 91 8.00 16.29 -14.09
CA ILE A 91 7.64 17.39 -13.17
C ILE A 91 6.27 17.97 -13.55
N LEU A 92 5.99 18.19 -14.84
CA LEU A 92 4.68 18.68 -15.28
C LEU A 92 3.56 17.69 -14.93
N LEU A 93 3.79 16.38 -15.02
CA LEU A 93 2.82 15.37 -14.61
C LEU A 93 2.58 15.38 -13.09
N VAL A 94 3.63 15.56 -12.28
CA VAL A 94 3.51 15.72 -10.82
C VAL A 94 2.72 16.98 -10.49
N VAL A 95 3.03 18.10 -11.14
CA VAL A 95 2.31 19.37 -10.97
C VAL A 95 0.84 19.21 -11.37
N GLN A 96 0.54 18.58 -12.51
CA GLN A 96 -0.83 18.27 -12.90
C GLN A 96 -1.54 17.37 -11.86
N GLY A 97 -0.84 16.36 -11.33
CA GLY A 97 -1.35 15.49 -10.27
C GLY A 97 -1.65 16.23 -8.96
N LEU A 98 -0.91 17.29 -8.65
CA LEU A 98 -1.19 18.18 -7.54
C LEU A 98 -2.43 19.07 -7.75
N PHE A 99 -2.89 19.26 -8.99
CA PHE A 99 -4.16 19.95 -9.24
C PHE A 99 -5.36 18.99 -9.24
N ARG A 100 -5.13 17.68 -9.33
CA ARG A 100 -6.19 16.68 -9.21
C ARG A 100 -6.63 16.52 -7.76
N GLU A 101 -7.91 16.18 -7.61
CA GLU A 101 -8.45 15.74 -6.33
C GLU A 101 -7.82 14.40 -5.94
N VAL A 102 -7.69 14.19 -4.63
CA VAL A 102 -7.20 12.92 -4.11
C VAL A 102 -8.29 11.87 -4.34
N PRO A 103 -7.97 10.70 -4.91
CA PRO A 103 -8.94 9.62 -5.09
C PRO A 103 -9.60 9.22 -3.77
N LEU A 104 -10.88 8.85 -3.84
CA LEU A 104 -11.59 8.35 -2.67
C LEU A 104 -10.98 7.03 -2.16
N PRO A 105 -10.92 6.81 -0.83
CA PRO A 105 -10.37 5.58 -0.27
C PRO A 105 -11.34 4.41 -0.48
N VAL A 106 -10.80 3.20 -0.57
CA VAL A 106 -11.58 1.97 -0.40
C VAL A 106 -11.73 1.72 1.10
N ARG A 107 -12.97 1.58 1.56
CA ARG A 107 -13.30 1.45 2.98
C ARG A 107 -13.68 0.02 3.33
N PHE A 108 -12.89 -0.60 4.19
CA PHE A 108 -13.14 -1.93 4.74
C PHE A 108 -13.89 -1.80 6.06
N ASN A 109 -15.04 -2.47 6.21
CA ASN A 109 -15.84 -2.44 7.43
C ASN A 109 -15.85 -3.81 8.09
N ARG A 110 -15.14 -3.91 9.23
CA ARG A 110 -14.93 -5.18 9.92
C ARG A 110 -16.21 -5.72 10.56
N GLN A 111 -17.09 -4.84 11.05
CA GLN A 111 -18.32 -5.25 11.73
C GLN A 111 -19.34 -5.84 10.76
N ARG A 112 -19.38 -5.34 9.53
CA ARG A 112 -20.26 -5.84 8.46
C ARG A 112 -19.61 -6.89 7.57
N ARG A 113 -18.28 -7.04 7.65
CA ARG A 113 -17.47 -7.90 6.76
C ARG A 113 -17.70 -7.57 5.29
N GLU A 114 -17.66 -6.28 4.98
CA GLU A 114 -17.94 -5.72 3.65
C GLU A 114 -16.94 -4.63 3.31
N VAL A 115 -16.76 -4.35 2.02
CA VAL A 115 -15.85 -3.34 1.48
C VAL A 115 -16.60 -2.40 0.56
N CYS A 116 -16.53 -1.11 0.86
CA CYS A 116 -17.04 -0.05 0.00
C CYS A 116 -15.96 0.39 -1.00
N VAL A 117 -16.25 0.22 -2.29
CA VAL A 117 -15.35 0.56 -3.40
C VAL A 117 -15.96 1.73 -4.18
N PRO A 118 -15.46 2.97 -4.02
CA PRO A 118 -15.92 4.10 -4.83
C PRO A 118 -15.52 3.94 -6.31
N ARG A 119 -16.36 4.45 -7.20
CA ARG A 119 -16.20 4.42 -8.66
C ARG A 119 -16.14 5.83 -9.24
N ASP A 120 -15.53 5.96 -10.41
CA ASP A 120 -15.28 7.26 -11.06
C ASP A 120 -16.56 7.96 -11.54
N ASP A 121 -17.67 7.23 -11.69
CA ASP A 121 -18.99 7.74 -12.06
C ASP A 121 -19.80 8.30 -10.88
N GLY A 122 -19.18 8.37 -9.69
CA GLY A 122 -19.84 8.79 -8.46
C GLY A 122 -20.73 7.71 -7.85
N GLN A 123 -20.65 6.47 -8.32
CA GLN A 123 -21.27 5.30 -7.67
C GLN A 123 -20.27 4.61 -6.74
N TYR A 124 -20.76 3.59 -6.04
CA TYR A 124 -19.92 2.73 -5.21
C TYR A 124 -20.44 1.28 -5.26
N TRP A 125 -19.55 0.34 -4.95
CA TRP A 125 -19.91 -1.05 -4.74
C TRP A 125 -19.76 -1.41 -3.27
N ILE A 126 -20.67 -2.25 -2.77
CA ILE A 126 -20.50 -2.97 -1.51
C ILE A 126 -20.16 -4.41 -1.87
N VAL A 127 -18.94 -4.82 -1.53
CA VAL A 127 -18.40 -6.13 -1.87
C VAL A 127 -18.19 -6.92 -0.58
N PRO A 128 -18.73 -8.15 -0.46
CA PRO A 128 -18.48 -8.99 0.70
C PRO A 128 -16.98 -9.27 0.85
N TRP A 129 -16.45 -9.11 2.06
CA TRP A 129 -15.02 -9.24 2.35
C TRP A 129 -14.45 -10.58 1.88
N GLU A 130 -15.20 -11.67 2.04
CA GLU A 130 -14.76 -13.02 1.69
C GLU A 130 -14.65 -13.26 0.17
N THR A 131 -15.26 -12.39 -0.64
CA THR A 131 -15.18 -12.39 -2.11
C THR A 131 -14.04 -11.52 -2.65
N VAL A 132 -13.45 -10.66 -1.82
CA VAL A 132 -12.31 -9.83 -2.21
C VAL A 132 -11.17 -10.75 -2.62
N THR A 133 -10.59 -10.47 -3.78
CA THR A 133 -9.45 -11.24 -4.30
C THR A 133 -8.16 -10.49 -4.02
N ALA A 134 -7.09 -11.22 -3.74
CA ALA A 134 -5.80 -10.60 -3.49
C ALA A 134 -4.67 -11.50 -3.99
N ALA A 135 -3.66 -10.89 -4.62
CA ALA A 135 -2.48 -11.61 -5.09
C ALA A 135 -1.21 -10.77 -4.90
N ALA A 136 -0.20 -11.37 -4.27
CA ALA A 136 1.16 -10.84 -4.29
C ALA A 136 1.85 -11.34 -5.55
N THR A 137 2.17 -10.42 -6.45
CA THR A 137 2.86 -10.71 -7.72
C THR A 137 4.30 -10.28 -7.65
N GLN A 138 5.19 -11.10 -8.20
CA GLN A 138 6.62 -10.86 -8.21
C GLN A 138 7.21 -11.29 -9.55
N HIS A 139 8.04 -10.43 -10.12
CA HIS A 139 8.85 -10.68 -11.31
C HIS A 139 10.32 -10.49 -10.95
N SER A 140 11.18 -11.37 -11.44
CA SER A 140 12.63 -11.26 -11.27
C SER A 140 13.31 -11.16 -12.63
N SER A 141 14.29 -10.26 -12.76
CA SER A 141 15.21 -10.20 -13.89
C SER A 141 16.62 -10.47 -13.40
N VAL A 142 17.46 -11.03 -14.27
CA VAL A 142 18.88 -11.29 -13.99
C VAL A 142 19.69 -10.53 -15.02
N SER A 143 20.58 -9.67 -14.56
CA SER A 143 21.50 -8.88 -15.38
C SER A 143 22.94 -9.03 -14.88
N GLN A 144 23.89 -8.38 -15.55
CA GLN A 144 25.28 -8.30 -15.06
C GLN A 144 25.38 -7.63 -13.67
N ALA A 145 24.41 -6.78 -13.32
CA ALA A 145 24.27 -6.18 -11.99
C ALA A 145 23.60 -7.11 -10.96
N GLY A 146 23.38 -8.39 -11.29
CA GLY A 146 22.75 -9.37 -10.42
C GLY A 146 21.24 -9.52 -10.65
N LYS A 147 20.57 -10.17 -9.69
CA LYS A 147 19.13 -10.42 -9.72
C LYS A 147 18.37 -9.21 -9.17
N ALA A 148 17.54 -8.59 -10.00
CA ALA A 148 16.58 -7.59 -9.58
C ALA A 148 15.19 -8.23 -9.44
N THR A 149 14.45 -7.84 -8.41
CA THR A 149 13.07 -8.30 -8.19
C THR A 149 12.16 -7.09 -8.08
N MET A 150 11.03 -7.15 -8.78
CA MET A 150 9.96 -6.17 -8.72
C MET A 150 8.65 -6.89 -8.46
N GLY A 151 7.65 -6.19 -7.94
CA GLY A 151 6.36 -6.79 -7.70
C GLY A 151 5.39 -5.82 -7.04
N LEU A 152 4.16 -6.28 -6.95
CA LEU A 152 3.05 -5.48 -6.45
C LEU A 152 1.99 -6.38 -5.82
N LEU A 153 1.24 -5.79 -4.88
CA LEU A 153 0.01 -6.37 -4.37
C LEU A 153 -1.15 -5.93 -5.28
N ILE A 154 -1.93 -6.89 -5.79
CA ILE A 154 -3.20 -6.61 -6.48
C ILE A 154 -4.32 -7.00 -5.53
N ILE A 155 -5.27 -6.09 -5.31
CA ILE A 155 -6.54 -6.38 -4.65
C ILE A 155 -7.65 -6.19 -5.68
N GLY A 156 -8.44 -7.22 -5.93
CA GLY A 156 -9.51 -7.22 -6.92
C GLY A 156 -10.89 -7.32 -6.27
N PHE A 157 -11.84 -6.61 -6.87
CA PHE A 157 -13.23 -6.50 -6.47
C PHE A 157 -14.13 -6.84 -7.66
N GLU A 158 -15.10 -7.71 -7.43
CA GLU A 158 -16.12 -8.03 -8.42
C GLU A 158 -17.36 -7.17 -8.19
N ASN A 159 -17.96 -6.68 -9.27
CA ASN A 159 -19.17 -5.89 -9.19
C ASN A 159 -20.33 -6.79 -8.71
N PRO A 160 -21.06 -6.40 -7.64
CA PRO A 160 -22.19 -7.18 -7.15
C PRO A 160 -23.38 -7.24 -8.12
N ASP A 161 -23.48 -6.34 -9.12
CA ASP A 161 -24.54 -6.36 -10.14
C ASP A 161 -24.27 -7.45 -11.20
N PRO A 162 -25.11 -8.50 -11.31
CA PRO A 162 -24.95 -9.57 -12.30
C PRO A 162 -25.11 -9.09 -13.75
N GLN A 163 -25.78 -7.95 -13.97
CA GLN A 163 -26.02 -7.38 -15.31
C GLN A 163 -25.00 -6.29 -15.69
N ALA A 164 -23.97 -6.09 -14.86
CA ALA A 164 -22.92 -5.12 -15.15
C ALA A 164 -22.28 -5.37 -16.53
N LYS A 165 -22.06 -4.27 -17.26
CA LYS A 165 -21.30 -4.28 -18.52
C LYS A 165 -19.89 -4.83 -18.28
N GLU A 166 -19.32 -5.47 -19.30
CA GLU A 166 -18.05 -6.19 -19.19
C GLU A 166 -16.88 -5.32 -18.70
N ASP A 167 -16.86 -4.05 -19.08
CA ASP A 167 -15.90 -3.03 -18.64
C ASP A 167 -16.05 -2.61 -17.17
N ASN A 168 -17.19 -2.89 -16.54
CA ASN A 168 -17.50 -2.55 -15.16
C ASN A 168 -17.73 -3.79 -14.27
N LYS A 169 -17.29 -4.98 -14.71
CA LYS A 169 -17.40 -6.23 -13.93
C LYS A 169 -16.31 -6.39 -12.87
N HIS A 170 -15.13 -5.81 -13.12
CA HIS A 170 -13.96 -6.00 -12.28
C HIS A 170 -13.28 -4.66 -12.01
N PHE A 171 -12.84 -4.47 -10.77
CA PHE A 171 -11.97 -3.36 -10.39
C PHE A 171 -10.81 -3.89 -9.57
N SER A 172 -9.61 -3.34 -9.80
CA SER A 172 -8.42 -3.76 -9.05
C SER A 172 -7.60 -2.56 -8.61
N LEU A 173 -7.12 -2.61 -7.36
CA LEU A 173 -6.10 -1.74 -6.83
C LEU A 173 -4.74 -2.41 -6.90
N GLY A 174 -3.74 -1.70 -7.42
CA GLY A 174 -2.34 -2.15 -7.50
C GLY A 174 -1.44 -1.31 -6.60
N PHE A 175 -0.68 -1.97 -5.72
CA PHE A 175 0.25 -1.33 -4.79
C PHE A 175 1.69 -1.76 -5.10
N ASN A 176 2.53 -0.80 -5.52
CA ASN A 176 3.92 -1.06 -5.92
C ASN A 176 4.83 -1.20 -4.69
N CYS A 177 4.70 -2.31 -3.97
CA CYS A 177 5.42 -2.58 -2.71
C CYS A 177 6.59 -3.56 -2.84
N GLY A 178 7.03 -3.91 -4.06
CA GLY A 178 8.18 -4.79 -4.29
C GLY A 178 7.86 -6.29 -4.41
N GLY A 179 6.61 -6.70 -4.17
CA GLY A 179 6.14 -8.09 -4.32
C GLY A 179 6.53 -9.01 -3.16
N GLY A 180 6.22 -10.30 -3.29
CA GLY A 180 6.62 -11.33 -2.32
C GLY A 180 6.15 -11.05 -0.88
N THR A 181 7.07 -11.17 0.09
CA THR A 181 6.79 -10.99 1.52
C THR A 181 6.30 -9.59 1.85
N THR A 182 6.83 -8.55 1.18
CA THR A 182 6.37 -7.16 1.40
C THR A 182 4.93 -6.97 0.93
N ALA A 183 4.53 -7.60 -0.17
CA ALA A 183 3.13 -7.58 -0.63
C ALA A 183 2.21 -8.38 0.28
N MET A 184 2.68 -9.51 0.82
CA MET A 184 1.95 -10.29 1.83
C MET A 184 1.79 -9.49 3.13
N ALA A 185 2.85 -8.83 3.61
CA ALA A 185 2.82 -7.97 4.80
C ALA A 185 1.86 -6.77 4.63
N LEU A 186 1.80 -6.18 3.44
CA LEU A 186 0.84 -5.12 3.14
C LEU A 186 -0.60 -5.67 3.12
N TRP A 187 -0.84 -6.84 2.51
CA TRP A 187 -2.15 -7.50 2.56
C TRP A 187 -2.59 -7.85 3.98
N GLU A 188 -1.65 -8.28 4.82
CA GLU A 188 -1.90 -8.56 6.23
C GLU A 188 -2.39 -7.33 6.99
N CYS A 189 -2.10 -6.10 6.56
CA CYS A 189 -2.72 -4.91 7.15
C CYS A 189 -4.24 -4.92 6.99
N MET A 190 -4.76 -5.21 5.79
CA MET A 190 -6.21 -5.28 5.57
C MET A 190 -6.80 -6.52 6.25
N ARG A 191 -6.15 -7.69 6.09
CA ARG A 191 -6.66 -8.95 6.65
C ARG A 191 -6.68 -8.94 8.18
N SER A 192 -5.59 -8.54 8.83
CA SER A 192 -5.50 -8.49 10.30
C SER A 192 -6.47 -7.48 10.89
N TYR A 193 -6.71 -6.35 10.21
CA TYR A 193 -7.76 -5.41 10.60
C TYR A 193 -9.17 -6.05 10.58
N MET A 194 -9.49 -6.75 9.50
CA MET A 194 -10.80 -7.37 9.28
C MET A 194 -11.04 -8.59 10.18
N GLU A 195 -10.00 -9.38 10.46
CA GLU A 195 -10.12 -10.68 11.12
C GLU A 195 -9.66 -10.72 12.58
N ILE A 196 -8.76 -9.82 12.99
CA ILE A 196 -8.19 -9.81 14.34
C ILE A 196 -8.72 -8.59 15.09
N SER A 197 -8.10 -7.42 14.88
CA SER A 197 -8.52 -6.17 15.52
C SER A 197 -7.79 -4.97 14.88
N PRO A 198 -8.24 -3.73 15.15
CA PRO A 198 -7.53 -2.53 14.74
C PRO A 198 -6.12 -2.41 15.33
N GLU A 199 -5.88 -2.91 16.54
CA GLU A 199 -4.57 -2.88 17.22
C GLU A 199 -3.56 -3.83 16.60
N ALA A 200 -4.02 -4.86 15.88
CA ALA A 200 -3.14 -5.80 15.18
C ALA A 200 -2.39 -5.15 14.00
N VAL A 201 -2.75 -3.94 13.61
CA VAL A 201 -2.28 -3.27 12.39
C VAL A 201 -1.58 -1.95 12.77
N PRO A 202 -0.51 -1.53 12.05
CA PRO A 202 0.15 -0.25 12.30
C PRO A 202 -0.81 0.95 12.34
N GLU A 203 -0.42 1.98 13.07
CA GLU A 203 -1.12 3.26 13.03
C GLU A 203 -0.95 3.95 11.67
N SER A 204 -1.95 4.75 11.30
CA SER A 204 -1.87 5.55 10.09
C SER A 204 -0.74 6.57 10.22
N ARG A 205 0.13 6.61 9.21
CA ARG A 205 1.14 7.66 9.02
C ARG A 205 0.66 8.78 8.12
N VAL A 206 -0.60 8.70 7.69
CA VAL A 206 -1.26 9.69 6.85
C VAL A 206 -2.13 10.58 7.75
N GLY A 207 -2.07 11.88 7.51
CA GLY A 207 -2.74 12.88 8.34
C GLY A 207 -1.77 13.93 8.83
N VAL A 208 -2.12 14.61 9.93
CA VAL A 208 -1.21 15.57 10.56
C VAL A 208 -0.26 14.80 11.47
N ALA A 209 0.96 14.57 10.98
CA ALA A 209 1.99 13.88 11.76
C ALA A 209 2.41 14.72 12.99
N PRO A 210 2.74 14.07 14.12
CA PRO A 210 3.44 14.73 15.22
C PRO A 210 4.74 15.38 14.72
N TYR A 211 5.13 16.49 15.35
CA TYR A 211 6.30 17.24 14.92
C TYR A 211 7.56 16.35 14.86
N GLU A 212 7.76 15.51 15.87
CA GLU A 212 8.91 14.62 16.03
C GLU A 212 9.06 13.61 14.87
N GLU A 213 7.97 13.29 14.18
CA GLU A 213 7.94 12.34 13.06
C GLU A 213 8.19 13.03 11.71
N THR A 214 8.17 14.36 11.66
CA THR A 214 8.50 15.12 10.45
C THR A 214 10.00 15.03 10.12
N GLN A 215 10.36 15.29 8.86
CA GLN A 215 11.78 15.33 8.44
C GLN A 215 12.61 16.30 9.30
N ILE A 216 12.06 17.46 9.65
CA ILE A 216 12.77 18.44 10.48
C ILE A 216 12.76 18.04 11.96
N GLY A 217 11.63 17.59 12.48
CA GLY A 217 11.52 17.22 13.89
C GLY A 217 12.35 15.99 14.24
N SER A 218 12.47 15.02 13.34
CA SER A 218 13.36 13.87 13.52
C SER A 218 14.83 14.31 13.62
N ILE A 219 15.28 15.21 12.74
CA ILE A 219 16.65 15.79 12.80
C ILE A 219 16.88 16.53 14.12
N ILE A 220 15.92 17.36 14.57
CA ILE A 220 16.06 18.09 15.84
C ILE A 220 16.08 17.11 17.03
N THR A 221 15.27 16.05 16.97
CA THR A 221 15.23 15.01 18.00
C THR A 221 16.56 14.28 18.08
N ASP A 222 17.14 13.88 16.95
CA ASP A 222 18.46 13.25 16.89
C ASP A 222 19.56 14.20 17.39
N LEU A 223 19.50 15.48 17.01
CA LEU A 223 20.43 16.50 17.48
C LEU A 223 20.38 16.63 19.02
N ARG A 224 19.17 16.70 19.60
CA ARG A 224 18.98 16.75 21.06
C ARG A 224 19.48 15.51 21.77
N LYS A 225 19.38 14.34 21.13
CA LYS A 225 19.88 13.06 21.66
C LYS A 225 21.39 12.86 21.43
N GLY A 226 22.07 13.77 20.73
CA GLY A 226 23.47 13.62 20.36
C GLY A 226 23.73 12.59 19.26
N ASN A 227 22.69 12.14 18.55
CA ASN A 227 22.80 11.18 17.45
C ASN A 227 23.23 11.88 16.15
N LEU A 228 24.52 12.19 16.04
CA LEU A 228 25.07 12.89 14.87
C LEU A 228 24.90 12.11 13.56
N LEU A 229 24.94 10.77 13.62
CA LEU A 229 24.72 9.94 12.43
C LEU A 229 23.29 10.10 11.90
N GLY A 230 22.30 10.12 12.79
CA GLY A 230 20.89 10.39 12.45
C GLY A 230 20.71 11.78 11.84
N VAL A 231 21.36 12.80 12.41
CA VAL A 231 21.35 14.17 11.85
C VAL A 231 21.93 14.20 10.44
N LEU A 232 23.11 13.62 10.22
CA LEU A 232 23.74 13.57 8.90
C LEU A 232 22.88 12.81 7.89
N TRP A 233 22.27 11.70 8.32
CA TRP A 233 21.35 10.93 7.49
C TRP A 233 20.10 11.74 7.10
N GLY A 234 19.48 12.45 8.05
CA GLY A 234 18.33 13.30 7.78
C GLY A 234 18.67 14.44 6.80
N ILE A 235 19.82 15.10 6.99
CA ILE A 235 20.30 16.13 6.04
C ILE A 235 20.52 15.53 4.65
N PHE A 236 21.11 14.34 4.54
CA PHE A 236 21.27 13.64 3.28
C PHE A 236 19.91 13.34 2.62
N CYS A 237 18.94 12.79 3.36
CA CYS A 237 17.61 12.52 2.84
C CYS A 237 16.91 13.78 2.32
N ILE A 238 16.96 14.88 3.07
CA ILE A 238 16.36 16.15 2.65
C ILE A 238 17.03 16.69 1.39
N THR A 239 18.37 16.70 1.36
CA THR A 239 19.13 17.37 0.29
C THR A 239 19.25 16.53 -0.97
N ILE A 240 19.54 15.22 -0.85
CA ILE A 240 19.82 14.34 -1.99
C ILE A 240 18.57 13.62 -2.48
N LEU A 241 17.65 13.25 -1.58
CA LEU A 241 16.42 12.52 -1.93
C LEU A 241 15.18 13.43 -1.95
N GLY A 242 15.30 14.69 -1.54
CA GLY A 242 14.18 15.65 -1.57
C GLY A 242 13.06 15.31 -0.58
N THR A 243 13.35 14.59 0.51
CA THR A 243 12.31 14.06 1.41
C THR A 243 11.47 15.14 2.07
N TYR A 244 12.03 16.34 2.33
CA TYR A 244 11.26 17.45 2.88
C TYR A 244 10.18 17.94 1.92
N LEU A 245 10.51 18.10 0.63
CA LEU A 245 9.54 18.49 -0.38
C LEU A 245 8.49 17.39 -0.59
N ALA A 246 8.94 16.13 -0.60
CA ALA A 246 8.06 14.97 -0.70
C ALA A 246 7.04 14.94 0.45
N GLU A 247 7.50 15.13 1.69
CA GLU A 247 6.64 15.24 2.88
C GLU A 247 5.63 16.38 2.72
N LYS A 248 6.06 17.60 2.40
CA LYS A 248 5.15 18.75 2.33
C LYS A 248 4.10 18.64 1.23
N LEU A 249 4.45 18.07 0.07
CA LEU A 249 3.49 17.82 -1.00
C LEU A 249 2.50 16.70 -0.66
N GLN A 250 2.97 15.67 0.05
CA GLN A 250 2.10 14.61 0.57
C GLN A 250 1.14 15.18 1.63
N ASP A 251 1.65 15.93 2.62
CA ASP A 251 0.87 16.60 3.67
C ASP A 251 -0.19 17.52 3.08
N LEU A 252 0.19 18.35 2.09
CA LEU A 252 -0.72 19.26 1.41
C LEU A 252 -1.98 18.56 0.89
N LYS A 253 -1.85 17.30 0.47
CA LYS A 253 -2.94 16.51 -0.10
C LYS A 253 -3.60 15.56 0.89
N LEU A 254 -2.86 15.06 1.86
CA LEU A 254 -3.28 13.95 2.72
C LEU A 254 -3.29 14.27 4.21
N SER A 255 -2.97 15.49 4.65
CA SER A 255 -3.21 15.89 6.05
C SER A 255 -4.70 15.78 6.42
N HIS A 256 -5.58 15.97 5.44
CA HIS A 256 -7.00 15.70 5.54
C HIS A 256 -7.45 14.84 4.35
N PRO A 257 -7.34 13.51 4.45
CA PRO A 257 -7.78 12.62 3.38
C PRO A 257 -9.25 12.88 3.00
N PRO A 258 -9.69 12.59 1.77
CA PRO A 258 -11.08 12.78 1.40
C PRO A 258 -11.99 11.83 2.20
N ASN A 259 -13.23 12.26 2.45
CA ASN A 259 -14.29 11.42 3.01
C ASN A 259 -15.15 10.85 1.89
N LEU A 260 -15.76 9.68 2.11
CA LEU A 260 -16.77 9.14 1.20
C LEU A 260 -18.03 10.02 1.27
N PRO A 261 -18.49 10.61 0.16
CA PRO A 261 -19.57 11.61 0.17
C PRO A 261 -20.98 11.01 0.19
N TYR A 262 -21.11 9.68 0.19
CA TYR A 262 -22.39 9.00 0.03
C TYR A 262 -23.14 8.90 1.38
N PRO A 263 -24.38 9.44 1.51
CA PRO A 263 -25.15 9.39 2.76
C PRO A 263 -25.31 7.97 3.31
N ASP A 264 -25.65 7.02 2.44
CA ASP A 264 -25.83 5.61 2.80
C ASP A 264 -24.53 4.98 3.32
N ILE A 265 -23.38 5.38 2.76
CA ILE A 265 -22.07 4.91 3.23
C ILE A 265 -21.68 5.56 4.56
N ILE A 266 -22.05 6.81 4.79
CA ILE A 266 -21.84 7.47 6.09
C ILE A 266 -22.64 6.74 7.18
N GLU A 267 -23.88 6.35 6.89
CA GLU A 267 -24.69 5.56 7.81
C GLU A 267 -24.15 4.13 7.98
N TRP A 268 -23.77 3.47 6.88
CA TRP A 268 -23.11 2.16 6.89
C TRP A 268 -21.76 2.18 7.63
N SER A 269 -21.10 3.33 7.74
CA SER A 269 -19.84 3.47 8.48
C SER A 269 -20.04 3.67 10.00
N LYS A 270 -21.28 3.72 10.49
CA LYS A 270 -21.57 3.81 11.93
C LYS A 270 -21.36 2.47 12.64
N PRO A 271 -20.94 2.49 13.92
CA PRO A 271 -20.76 1.28 14.71
C PRO A 271 -22.07 0.54 14.89
N LEU A 272 -22.00 -0.78 14.79
CA LEU A 272 -23.07 -1.72 15.10
C LEU A 272 -22.88 -2.28 16.51
N PRO A 273 -23.98 -2.61 17.21
CA PRO A 273 -23.94 -3.45 18.41
C PRO A 273 -23.22 -4.78 18.12
N PRO A 274 -22.41 -5.31 19.04
CA PRO A 274 -21.68 -6.56 18.84
C PRO A 274 -22.54 -7.75 18.42
N GLU A 275 -23.82 -7.77 18.81
CA GLU A 275 -24.78 -8.82 18.46
C GLU A 275 -25.13 -8.82 16.97
N GLN A 276 -24.98 -7.68 16.29
CA GLN A 276 -25.26 -7.49 14.87
C GLN A 276 -24.01 -7.64 13.99
N TRP A 277 -22.86 -7.95 14.57
CA TRP A 277 -21.64 -8.13 13.78
C TRP A 277 -21.75 -9.37 12.90
N ALA A 278 -21.42 -9.19 11.62
CA ALA A 278 -21.34 -10.29 10.68
C ALA A 278 -20.24 -11.27 11.12
N LYS A 279 -20.55 -12.56 11.06
CA LYS A 279 -19.62 -13.64 11.41
C LYS A 279 -18.94 -14.17 10.15
N ARG A 280 -17.78 -14.79 10.35
CA ARG A 280 -17.08 -15.53 9.30
C ARG A 280 -17.95 -16.67 8.78
N SER A 281 -17.81 -16.98 7.50
CA SER A 281 -18.37 -18.23 6.97
C SER A 281 -17.67 -19.45 7.59
N PRO A 282 -18.36 -20.60 7.68
CA PRO A 282 -17.73 -21.85 8.10
C PRO A 282 -16.53 -22.24 7.21
N GLU A 283 -16.65 -21.95 5.91
CA GLU A 283 -15.62 -22.23 4.91
C GLU A 283 -14.33 -21.46 5.21
N LEU A 284 -14.44 -20.18 5.60
CA LEU A 284 -13.28 -19.37 5.99
C LEU A 284 -12.69 -19.85 7.32
N GLU A 285 -13.52 -20.19 8.31
CA GLU A 285 -13.04 -20.65 9.61
C GLU A 285 -12.22 -21.94 9.48
N ASP A 286 -12.73 -22.92 8.72
CA ASP A 286 -12.03 -24.18 8.43
C ASP A 286 -10.71 -23.92 7.66
N ALA A 287 -10.73 -22.99 6.71
CA ALA A 287 -9.54 -22.63 5.94
C ALA A 287 -8.47 -21.95 6.80
N ILE A 288 -8.87 -21.08 7.75
CA ILE A 288 -7.96 -20.43 8.70
C ILE A 288 -7.33 -21.47 9.62
N VAL A 289 -8.13 -22.35 10.23
CA VAL A 289 -7.64 -23.39 11.14
C VAL A 289 -6.61 -24.29 10.44
N LYS A 290 -6.93 -24.72 9.21
CA LYS A 290 -6.00 -25.52 8.41
C LYS A 290 -4.71 -24.75 8.13
N ARG A 291 -4.82 -23.47 7.76
CA ARG A 291 -3.66 -22.65 7.41
C ARG A 291 -2.77 -22.36 8.61
N ASP A 292 -3.34 -22.08 9.78
CA ASP A 292 -2.58 -21.84 11.00
C ASP A 292 -1.81 -23.09 11.45
N ALA A 293 -2.40 -24.28 11.29
CA ALA A 293 -1.70 -25.55 11.53
C ALA A 293 -0.51 -25.75 10.56
N GLU A 294 -0.69 -25.41 9.28
CA GLU A 294 0.41 -25.47 8.29
C GLU A 294 1.55 -24.49 8.65
N LEU A 295 1.22 -23.27 9.05
CA LEU A 295 2.20 -22.24 9.42
C LEU A 295 2.96 -22.61 10.70
N ALA A 296 2.27 -23.16 11.70
CA ALA A 296 2.90 -23.65 12.93
C ALA A 296 3.91 -24.77 12.64
N ALA A 297 3.52 -25.77 11.82
CA ALA A 297 4.42 -26.85 11.43
C ALA A 297 5.65 -26.34 10.65
N GLN A 298 5.48 -25.34 9.78
CA GLN A 298 6.59 -24.71 9.06
C GLN A 298 7.54 -23.96 10.00
N ALA A 299 7.01 -23.24 10.98
CA ALA A 299 7.80 -22.52 11.99
C ALA A 299 8.63 -23.49 12.85
N GLU A 300 8.03 -24.61 13.29
CA GLU A 300 8.73 -25.66 14.03
C GLU A 300 9.87 -26.28 13.21
N GLN A 301 9.62 -26.59 11.94
CA GLN A 301 10.66 -27.13 11.04
C GLN A 301 11.80 -26.15 10.82
N ALA A 302 11.52 -24.85 10.65
CA ALA A 302 12.55 -23.83 10.49
C ALA A 302 13.43 -23.70 11.74
N LEU A 303 12.82 -23.72 12.94
CA LEU A 303 13.54 -23.69 14.21
C LEU A 303 14.45 -24.91 14.39
N LEU A 304 14.00 -26.10 13.98
CA LEU A 304 14.81 -27.32 14.04
C LEU A 304 16.02 -27.27 13.09
N MET A 305 15.89 -26.66 11.91
CA MET A 305 17.00 -26.47 10.97
C MET A 305 18.01 -25.42 11.44
N GLU A 306 17.58 -24.39 12.16
CA GLU A 306 18.50 -23.39 12.73
C GLU A 306 19.31 -23.94 13.92
N GLN A 307 18.82 -24.99 14.57
CA GLN A 307 19.48 -25.64 15.71
C GLN A 307 20.41 -26.81 15.32
N SER A 308 20.43 -27.22 14.05
CA SER A 308 21.28 -28.29 13.50
C SER A 308 22.49 -27.75 12.74
#